data_AF-A0A951FCR9-F1
#
_entry.id   AF-A0A951FCR9-F1
#
_cell.length_a   1.000
_cell.length_b   1.000
_cell.length_c   1.000
_cell.angle_alpha   90.00
_cell.angle_beta   90.00
_cell.angle_gamma   90.00
#
_symmetry.space_group_name_H-M   'P 1'
#
loop_
_entity.id
_entity.type
_entity.pdbx_description
1 polymer ?
#
loop_
_entity_poly.entity_id
_entity_poly.type
_entity_poly.pdbx_seq_one_letter_code
_entity_poly.pdbx_strand_id
1 'polypeptide(L)'
;MQRIKLFTALTVRPFALLWLGQTVSRLGDFLYQVALAWWVVEKTGSSTVMGIVLLCSLLPTLVFGLLGGVVGDRLPRVPTL
;
A
#
# COMPACT_ATOMS: atom_id res chain seq x y z
N MET A 1 1.48 0.49 -35.59
CA MET A 1 1.29 -0.44 -34.46
C MET A 1 2.48 -0.33 -33.51
N GLN A 2 2.38 0.44 -32.42
CA GLN A 2 3.41 0.45 -31.36
C GLN A 2 3.28 -0.86 -30.56
N ARG A 3 4.28 -1.75 -30.67
CA ARG A 3 4.41 -2.89 -29.75
C ARG A 3 4.72 -2.34 -28.36
N ILE A 4 3.73 -2.29 -27.48
CA ILE A 4 3.93 -1.95 -26.07
C ILE A 4 4.84 -3.01 -25.46
N LYS A 5 6.07 -2.63 -25.14
CA LYS A 5 7.00 -3.50 -24.41
C LYS A 5 6.72 -3.35 -22.92
N LEU A 6 5.88 -4.22 -22.37
CA LEU A 6 5.43 -4.20 -20.97
C LEU A 6 6.58 -4.15 -19.94
N PHE A 7 7.73 -4.74 -20.29
CA PHE A 7 8.84 -4.94 -19.36
C PHE A 7 10.02 -3.98 -19.55
N THR A 8 9.91 -2.98 -20.45
CA THR A 8 11.00 -2.02 -20.67
C THR A 8 11.27 -1.15 -19.45
N ALA A 9 10.27 -0.91 -18.59
CA ALA A 9 10.49 -0.17 -17.35
C ALA A 9 11.42 -0.90 -16.37
N LEU A 10 11.40 -2.25 -16.35
CA LEU A 10 12.22 -3.06 -15.45
C LEU A 10 13.69 -3.17 -15.88
N THR A 11 14.08 -2.64 -17.03
CA THR A 11 15.51 -2.60 -17.44
C THR A 11 16.28 -1.50 -16.70
N VAL A 12 15.59 -0.52 -16.13
CA VAL A 12 16.19 0.54 -15.30
C VAL A 12 16.42 -0.01 -13.89
N ARG A 13 17.67 -0.31 -13.55
CA ARG A 13 18.05 -1.01 -12.30
C ARG A 13 17.48 -0.38 -11.01
N PRO A 14 17.58 0.95 -10.79
CA PRO A 14 16.98 1.56 -9.59
C PRO A 14 15.46 1.36 -9.50
N PHE A 15 14.77 1.49 -10.63
CA PHE A 15 13.34 1.26 -10.72
C PHE A 15 12.98 -0.20 -10.46
N ALA A 16 13.73 -1.15 -11.04
CA ALA A 16 13.50 -2.58 -10.85
C ALA A 16 13.62 -3.00 -9.38
N LEU A 17 14.63 -2.48 -8.66
CA LEU A 17 14.80 -2.73 -7.23
C LEU A 17 13.64 -2.16 -6.41
N LEU A 18 13.23 -0.92 -6.69
CA LEU A 18 12.07 -0.30 -6.04
C LEU A 18 10.80 -1.10 -6.32
N TRP A 19 10.58 -1.50 -7.57
CA TRP A 19 9.39 -2.24 -7.99
C TRP A 19 9.29 -3.61 -7.33
N LEU A 20 10.40 -4.35 -7.26
CA LEU A 20 10.44 -5.64 -6.57
C LEU A 20 10.23 -5.48 -5.06
N GLY A 21 10.92 -4.53 -4.43
CA GLY A 21 10.77 -4.25 -3.00
C GLY A 21 9.34 -3.85 -2.63
N GLN A 22 8.71 -2.97 -3.42
CA GLN A 22 7.32 -2.58 -3.25
C GLN A 22 6.36 -3.74 -3.48
N THR A 23 6.62 -4.59 -4.47
CA THR A 23 5.78 -5.76 -4.75
C THR A 23 5.79 -6.74 -3.57
N VAL A 24 6.97 -7.06 -3.05
CA VAL A 24 7.10 -7.95 -1.88
C VAL A 24 6.46 -7.33 -0.65
N SER A 25 6.66 -6.04 -0.41
CA SER A 25 6.08 -5.33 0.74
C SER A 25 4.55 -5.36 0.69
N ARG A 26 3.95 -5.06 -0.47
CA ARG A 26 2.49 -5.12 -0.64
C ARG A 26 1.94 -6.52 -0.48
N LEU A 27 2.67 -7.55 -0.93
CA LEU A 27 2.31 -8.94 -0.68
C LEU A 27 2.27 -9.24 0.83
N GLY A 28 3.26 -8.76 1.58
CA GLY A 28 3.28 -8.85 3.04
C GLY A 28 2.07 -8.18 3.68
N ASP A 29 1.71 -6.98 3.24
CA ASP A 29 0.53 -6.25 3.75
C ASP A 29 -0.77 -7.02 3.51
N PHE A 30 -0.93 -7.65 2.35
CA PHE A 30 -2.10 -8.49 2.05
C PHE A 30 -2.18 -9.71 2.97
N LEU A 31 -1.06 -10.41 3.16
CA LEU A 31 -1.00 -11.56 4.07
C LEU A 31 -1.30 -11.13 5.51
N TYR A 32 -0.77 -9.99 5.94
CA TYR A 32 -1.04 -9.42 7.25
C TYR A 32 -2.53 -9.11 7.44
N GLN A 33 -3.19 -8.49 6.46
CA GLN A 33 -4.64 -8.20 6.55
C GLN A 33 -5.48 -9.47 6.72
N VAL A 34 -5.19 -10.52 5.96
CA VAL A 34 -5.90 -11.80 6.07
C VAL A 34 -5.65 -12.46 7.42
N ALA A 35 -4.40 -12.48 7.87
CA ALA A 35 -4.02 -13.05 9.16
C ALA A 35 -4.65 -12.29 10.33
N LEU A 36 -4.64 -10.96 10.29
CA LEU A 36 -5.26 -10.11 11.30
C LEU A 36 -6.78 -10.33 11.34
N ALA A 37 -7.42 -10.39 10.19
CA ALA A 37 -8.86 -10.63 10.08
C ALA A 37 -9.26 -11.94 10.74
N TRP A 38 -8.53 -13.01 10.41
CA TRP A 38 -8.73 -14.33 11.01
C TRP A 38 -8.50 -14.28 12.52
N TRP A 39 -7.37 -13.72 12.96
CA TRP A 39 -6.96 -13.71 14.36
C TRP A 39 -7.94 -12.94 15.26
N VAL A 40 -8.47 -11.80 14.80
CA VAL A 40 -9.45 -11.01 15.57
C VAL A 40 -10.75 -11.80 15.77
N VAL A 41 -11.24 -12.45 14.72
CA VAL A 41 -12.45 -13.28 14.81
C VAL A 41 -12.23 -14.50 15.69
N GLU A 42 -11.08 -15.17 15.56
CA GLU A 42 -10.72 -16.32 16.41
C GLU A 42 -10.63 -15.94 17.89
N LYS A 43 -10.03 -14.80 18.22
CA LYS A 43 -9.85 -14.38 19.62
C LYS A 43 -11.09 -13.77 20.25
N THR A 44 -11.89 -13.05 19.48
CA THR A 44 -13.01 -12.28 20.03
C THR A 44 -14.36 -12.96 19.80
N GLY A 45 -14.45 -13.89 18.83
CA GLY A 45 -15.70 -14.55 18.43
C GLY A 45 -16.75 -13.60 17.84
N SER A 46 -16.42 -12.31 17.65
CA SER A 46 -17.37 -11.24 17.30
C SER A 46 -16.94 -10.52 16.04
N SER A 47 -17.81 -10.57 15.02
CA SER A 47 -17.63 -9.85 13.75
C SER A 47 -17.69 -8.33 13.91
N THR A 48 -18.31 -7.82 14.98
CA THR A 48 -18.40 -6.37 15.24
C THR A 48 -17.02 -5.79 15.58
N VAL A 49 -16.22 -6.52 16.36
CA VAL A 49 -14.87 -6.08 16.75
C VAL A 49 -13.95 -6.04 15.53
N MET A 50 -14.07 -7.01 14.63
CA MET A 50 -13.39 -6.99 13.34
C MET A 50 -13.77 -5.75 12.50
N GLY A 51 -15.05 -5.38 12.47
CA GLY A 51 -15.51 -4.15 11.81
C GLY A 51 -14.85 -2.89 12.38
N ILE A 52 -14.70 -2.80 13.71
CA ILE A 52 -14.02 -1.67 14.37
C ILE A 52 -12.53 -1.64 13.99
N VAL A 53 -11.85 -2.79 14.00
CA VAL A 53 -10.42 -2.87 13.61
C VAL A 53 -10.22 -2.42 12.16
N LEU A 54 -11.11 -2.80 11.25
CA LEU A 54 -11.08 -2.34 9.85
C LEU A 54 -11.27 -0.83 9.76
N LEU A 55 -12.25 -0.27 10.48
CA LEU A 55 -12.46 1.18 10.52
C LEU A 55 -11.22 1.92 11.02
N CYS A 56 -10.60 1.44 12.10
CA CYS A 56 -9.36 2.01 12.65
C CYS A 56 -8.18 1.88 11.68
N SER A 57 -8.16 0.89 10.80
CA SER A 57 -7.11 0.72 9.78
C SER A 57 -7.32 1.64 8.57
N LEU A 58 -8.58 1.87 8.18
CA LEU A 58 -8.93 2.72 7.04
C LEU A 58 -8.88 4.22 7.38
N LEU A 59 -9.24 4.60 8.61
CA LEU A 59 -9.32 5.99 9.05
C LEU A 59 -8.00 6.77 8.84
N PRO A 60 -6.83 6.29 9.30
CA PRO A 60 -5.57 6.96 9.06
C PRO A 60 -5.28 7.10 7.57
N THR A 61 -5.54 6.07 6.78
CA THR A 61 -5.31 6.09 5.33
C THR A 61 -6.15 7.15 4.65
N LEU A 62 -7.42 7.32 5.04
CA LEU A 62 -8.29 8.37 4.52
C LEU A 62 -7.81 9.76 4.93
N VAL A 63 -7.51 9.96 6.21
CA VAL A 63 -7.09 11.26 6.75
C VAL A 63 -5.75 11.69 6.14
N PHE A 64 -4.73 10.83 6.25
CA PHE A 64 -3.39 11.13 5.74
C PHE A 64 -3.31 11.04 4.22
N GLY A 65 -4.15 10.26 3.55
CA GLY A 65 -4.21 10.23 2.09
C GLY A 65 -4.69 11.56 1.51
N LEU A 66 -5.77 12.12 2.08
CA LEU A 66 -6.29 13.43 1.67
C LEU A 66 -5.32 14.56 1.99
N LEU A 67 -4.79 14.60 3.22
CA LEU A 67 -3.82 15.62 3.62
C LEU A 67 -2.50 15.48 2.85
N GLY A 68 -2.03 14.24 2.67
CA GLY A 68 -0.81 13.91 1.95
C GLY A 68 -0.88 14.27 0.47
N GLY A 69 -2.04 14.15 -0.17
CA GLY A 69 -2.25 14.63 -1.54
C GLY A 69 -2.07 16.14 -1.66
N VAL A 70 -2.70 16.91 -0.77
CA VAL A 70 -2.56 18.38 -0.75
C VAL A 70 -1.12 18.81 -0.48
N VAL A 71 -0.43 18.13 0.45
CA VAL A 71 0.98 18.40 0.75
C VAL A 71 1.87 18.03 -0.43
N GLY A 72 1.64 16.87 -1.06
CA GLY A 72 2.40 16.40 -2.22
C GLY A 72 2.27 17.31 -3.44
N ASP A 73 1.10 17.89 -3.67
CA ASP A 73 0.87 18.82 -4.78
C ASP A 73 1.53 20.20 -4.55
N ARG A 74 1.71 20.60 -3.29
CA ARG A 74 2.27 21.92 -2.94
C ARG A 74 3.77 21.92 -2.69
N LEU A 75 4.37 20.77 -2.39
CA LEU A 75 5.81 20.68 -2.15
C LEU A 75 6.60 20.64 -3.47
N PRO A 76 7.71 21.40 -3.57
CA PRO A 76 8.60 21.30 -4.71
C PRO A 76 9.20 19.88 -4.77
N ARG A 77 9.22 19.30 -5.97
CA ARG A 77 9.79 17.97 -6.18
C ARG A 77 11.28 18.01 -5.81
N VAL A 78 11.67 17.20 -4.83
CA VAL A 78 13.08 17.04 -4.50
C VAL A 78 13.76 16.39 -5.70
N PRO A 79 14.88 16.94 -6.22
CA PRO A 79 15.58 16.34 -7.34
C PRO A 79 16.08 14.96 -6.92
N THR A 80 15.54 13.92 -7.56
CA THR A 80 16.05 12.56 -7.44
C THR A 80 17.33 12.48 -8.27
N LEU A 81 18.47 12.31 -7.59
CA LEU A 81 19.80 12.09 -8.18
C LEU A 81 19.85 10.84 -9.06
#